data_AF-A0A6A6TIJ2-F1
#
_entry.id   AF-A0A6A6TIJ2-F1
#
_cell.length_a   1.000
_cell.length_b   1.000
_cell.length_c   1.000
_cell.angle_alpha   90.00
_cell.angle_beta   90.00
_cell.angle_gamma   90.00
#
_symmetry.space_group_name_H-M   'P 1'
#
loop_
_entity.id
_entity.type
_entity.pdbx_description
1 polymer ?
#
loop_
_entity_poly.entity_id
_entity_poly.type
_entity_poly.pdbx_seq_one_letter_code
_entity_poly.pdbx_strand_id
1 'polypeptide(L)'
;MASLHPILKKSYWFLAILGGLWATFLILLINPTFQRHALYAHKIHTAFWNNISNPEEFGFAKGQVTPFNLTTSDRETLFCWHVLPLDVYLDNENEIVQKATGLVGDLQETIGYKLLQRDPKSRVVVNFHGNAGHVAQGYRPSTYRSLSGIPHTHVLTCDYRGFGHSTIHNPPHIPTEAGLITDGISLTSYLLTTLQHPADRTVLLGQSMGTVIASATALYFASPSTSALPPTIAHPSPLPNSATAFAGVILISPFPDLPELLQSYKISGFIPVLAPLKGYPKIANYLSSKIIDTWPTLPRLQALLTASAASKTPVHISILHARNDPDISFRLSEAVYAGLETLFLGDENVVASEERRTIHGGERVKRGAFAYRSVEDGDRMRSVELEIVRYGGHNEVVGWSQVSLAVRRAFKGVKSLRPGLDVE
;
A
#
# COMPACT_ATOMS: atom_id res chain seq x y z
N MET A 1 53.09 25.25 -10.52
CA MET A 1 51.86 24.47 -10.23
C MET A 1 51.47 23.73 -11.49
N ALA A 2 51.43 22.39 -11.48
CA ALA A 2 51.04 21.62 -12.66
C ALA A 2 49.58 21.95 -13.04
N SER A 3 49.32 22.31 -14.30
CA SER A 3 47.96 22.58 -14.76
C SER A 3 47.15 21.29 -14.73
N LEU A 4 46.07 21.25 -13.95
CA LEU A 4 45.12 20.14 -13.96
C LEU A 4 44.65 19.88 -15.39
N HIS A 5 44.71 18.61 -15.81
CA HIS A 5 44.26 18.19 -17.14
C HIS A 5 42.83 18.72 -17.40
N PRO A 6 42.51 19.28 -18.58
CA PRO A 6 41.22 19.92 -18.84
C PRO A 6 40.00 19.03 -18.50
N ILE A 7 40.14 17.71 -18.69
CA ILE A 7 39.14 16.72 -18.30
C ILE A 7 38.92 16.71 -16.78
N LEU A 8 39.98 16.70 -15.97
CA LEU A 8 39.87 16.73 -14.52
C LEU A 8 39.20 18.03 -14.03
N LYS A 9 39.51 19.16 -14.67
CA LYS A 9 38.85 20.44 -14.37
C LYS A 9 37.35 20.39 -14.71
N LYS A 10 36.97 19.87 -15.87
CA LYS A 10 35.56 19.71 -16.27
C LYS A 10 34.81 18.74 -15.33
N SER A 11 35.41 17.59 -15.02
CA SER A 11 34.83 16.61 -14.10
C SER A 11 34.67 17.17 -12.69
N TYR A 12 35.66 17.93 -12.18
CA TYR A 12 35.56 18.62 -10.90
C TYR A 12 34.37 19.57 -10.86
N TRP A 13 34.24 20.47 -11.84
CA TRP A 13 33.12 21.42 -11.88
C TRP A 13 31.77 20.73 -12.04
N PHE A 14 31.70 19.67 -12.84
CA PHE A 14 30.49 18.86 -12.97
C PHE A 14 30.06 18.25 -11.62
N LEU A 15 30.98 17.59 -10.91
CA LEU A 15 30.71 17.00 -9.60
C LEU A 15 30.40 18.07 -8.54
N ALA A 16 31.07 19.22 -8.58
CA ALA A 16 30.81 20.34 -7.68
C ALA A 16 29.40 20.93 -7.89
N ILE A 17 28.98 21.11 -9.15
CA ILE A 17 27.62 21.55 -9.48
C ILE A 17 26.60 20.53 -8.99
N LEU A 18 26.82 19.24 -9.26
CA LEU A 18 25.91 18.18 -8.83
C LEU A 18 25.78 18.11 -7.30
N GLY A 19 26.91 18.20 -6.59
CA GLY A 19 26.93 18.25 -5.12
C GLY A 19 26.25 19.51 -4.56
N GLY A 20 26.46 20.66 -5.21
CA GLY A 20 25.78 21.91 -4.87
C GLY A 20 24.27 21.82 -5.03
N LEU A 21 23.78 21.31 -6.16
CA LEU A 21 22.35 21.10 -6.41
C LEU A 21 21.72 20.15 -5.38
N TRP A 22 22.40 19.04 -5.07
CA TRP A 22 21.93 18.09 -4.06
C TRP A 22 21.89 18.72 -2.65
N ALA A 23 22.91 19.47 -2.27
CA ALA A 23 22.92 20.18 -0.98
C ALA A 23 21.81 21.24 -0.90
N THR A 24 21.59 22.01 -1.98
CA THR A 24 20.46 22.96 -2.07
C THR A 24 19.12 22.24 -1.96
N PHE A 25 18.94 21.10 -2.63
CA PHE A 25 17.74 20.28 -2.52
C PHE A 25 17.48 19.84 -1.07
N LEU A 26 18.50 19.34 -0.36
CA LEU A 26 18.37 18.96 1.05
C LEU A 26 17.99 20.14 1.97
N ILE A 27 18.54 21.34 1.71
CA ILE A 27 18.18 22.55 2.46
C ILE A 27 16.72 22.93 2.19
N LEU A 28 16.26 22.83 0.94
CA LEU A 28 14.86 23.09 0.59
C LEU A 28 13.91 22.11 1.27
N LEU A 29 14.31 20.84 1.48
CA LEU A 29 13.51 19.84 2.20
C LEU A 29 13.28 20.16 3.69
N ILE A 30 13.94 21.18 4.24
CA ILE A 30 13.62 21.72 5.59
C ILE A 30 12.31 22.54 5.56
N ASN A 31 11.94 23.10 4.40
CA ASN A 31 10.69 23.82 4.24
C ASN A 31 9.50 22.85 4.15
N PRO A 32 8.45 22.98 4.99
CA PRO A 32 7.30 22.07 5.01
C PRO A 32 6.60 21.87 3.65
N THR A 33 6.39 22.96 2.91
CA THR A 33 5.67 22.92 1.63
C THR A 33 6.49 22.20 0.58
N PHE A 34 7.77 22.51 0.49
CA PHE A 34 8.68 21.83 -0.44
C PHE A 34 8.85 20.35 -0.08
N GLN A 35 9.00 20.04 1.21
CA GLN A 35 9.09 18.67 1.71
C GLN A 35 7.88 17.83 1.28
N ARG A 36 6.66 18.34 1.46
CA ARG A 36 5.44 17.63 1.07
C ARG A 36 5.27 17.48 -0.45
N HIS A 37 5.64 18.49 -1.23
CA HIS A 37 5.62 18.35 -2.70
C HIS A 37 6.60 17.26 -3.16
N ALA A 38 7.80 17.22 -2.58
CA ALA A 38 8.80 16.20 -2.88
C ALA A 38 8.35 14.80 -2.40
N LEU A 39 7.79 14.70 -1.19
CA LEU A 39 7.36 13.45 -0.58
C LEU A 39 6.20 12.79 -1.35
N TYR A 40 5.13 13.55 -1.59
CA TYR A 40 3.93 13.00 -2.21
C TYR A 40 4.05 12.94 -3.73
N ALA A 41 4.84 13.83 -4.34
CA ALA A 41 4.96 13.98 -5.79
C ALA A 41 3.59 14.04 -6.50
N HIS A 42 2.57 14.56 -5.80
CA HIS A 42 1.16 14.41 -6.17
C HIS A 42 0.77 15.18 -7.44
N LYS A 43 1.60 16.14 -7.89
CA LYS A 43 1.44 16.86 -9.16
C LYS A 43 2.22 16.22 -10.32
N ILE A 44 3.01 15.16 -10.07
CA ILE A 44 3.77 14.46 -11.09
C ILE A 44 2.95 13.25 -11.54
N HIS A 45 2.16 13.45 -12.60
CA HIS A 45 1.26 12.41 -13.12
C HIS A 45 0.96 12.55 -14.62
N THR A 46 0.46 11.49 -15.24
CA THR A 46 0.19 11.43 -16.68
C THR A 46 -1.26 11.74 -17.07
N ALA A 47 -2.14 12.08 -16.12
CA ALA A 47 -3.54 12.45 -16.40
C ALA A 47 -3.72 13.69 -17.31
N PHE A 48 -2.65 14.43 -17.63
CA PHE A 48 -2.69 15.48 -18.66
C PHE A 48 -2.80 14.92 -20.09
N TRP A 49 -2.48 13.64 -20.28
CA TRP A 49 -2.43 12.98 -21.60
C TRP A 49 -3.38 11.80 -21.74
N ASN A 50 -3.90 11.28 -20.62
CA ASN A 50 -4.77 10.11 -20.60
C ASN A 50 -6.10 10.45 -19.93
N ASN A 51 -7.20 9.85 -20.39
CA ASN A 51 -8.49 10.04 -19.75
C ASN A 51 -8.72 8.95 -18.71
N ILE A 52 -8.41 9.24 -17.43
CA ILE A 52 -8.60 8.27 -16.35
C ILE A 52 -10.07 7.93 -16.06
N SER A 53 -11.02 8.68 -16.64
CA SER A 53 -12.45 8.34 -16.63
C SER A 53 -12.85 7.39 -17.76
N ASN A 54 -11.91 7.00 -18.63
CA ASN A 54 -12.06 5.98 -19.66
C ASN A 54 -11.16 4.76 -19.38
N PRO A 55 -11.59 3.80 -18.55
CA PRO A 55 -10.76 2.67 -18.15
C PRO A 55 -10.32 1.75 -19.31
N GLU A 56 -11.01 1.78 -20.44
CA GLU A 56 -10.66 0.98 -21.63
C GLU A 56 -9.25 1.33 -22.16
N GLU A 57 -8.82 2.59 -22.03
CA GLU A 57 -7.45 3.04 -22.37
C GLU A 57 -6.37 2.32 -21.55
N PHE A 58 -6.74 1.76 -20.39
CA PHE A 58 -5.83 1.11 -19.46
C PHE A 58 -5.95 -0.41 -19.49
N GLY A 59 -6.67 -0.98 -20.47
CA GLY A 59 -6.78 -2.42 -20.70
C GLY A 59 -7.87 -3.12 -19.90
N PHE A 60 -8.96 -2.43 -19.57
CA PHE A 60 -10.17 -3.04 -19.00
C PHE A 60 -11.25 -3.22 -20.06
N ALA A 61 -12.12 -4.21 -19.88
CA ALA A 61 -13.28 -4.37 -20.75
C ALA A 61 -14.31 -3.25 -20.49
N LYS A 62 -15.15 -2.95 -21.48
CA LYS A 62 -16.18 -1.91 -21.39
C LYS A 62 -17.11 -2.15 -20.20
N GLY A 63 -17.19 -1.17 -19.30
CA GLY A 63 -18.01 -1.24 -18.08
C GLY A 63 -17.44 -2.14 -16.96
N GLN A 64 -16.27 -2.79 -17.16
CA GLN A 64 -15.63 -3.56 -16.09
C GLN A 64 -15.18 -2.67 -14.94
N VAL A 65 -14.78 -1.44 -15.26
CA VAL A 65 -14.41 -0.43 -14.28
C VAL A 65 -15.40 0.71 -14.32
N THR A 66 -15.91 1.08 -13.16
CA THR A 66 -16.79 2.24 -12.97
C THR A 66 -16.02 3.30 -12.19
N PRO A 67 -15.64 4.42 -12.83
CA PRO A 67 -15.13 5.58 -12.11
C PRO A 67 -16.25 6.24 -11.31
N PHE A 68 -16.00 6.61 -10.06
CA PHE A 68 -16.94 7.30 -9.19
C PHE A 68 -16.26 8.32 -8.29
N ASN A 69 -17.02 9.30 -7.80
CA ASN A 69 -16.55 10.25 -6.81
C ASN A 69 -16.94 9.80 -5.40
N LEU A 70 -16.01 9.90 -4.44
CA LEU A 70 -16.27 9.66 -3.03
C LEU A 70 -16.01 10.94 -2.23
N THR A 71 -16.97 11.37 -1.42
CA THR A 71 -16.78 12.48 -0.48
C THR A 71 -16.21 11.98 0.84
N THR A 72 -15.09 12.55 1.30
CA THR A 72 -14.45 12.19 2.58
C THR A 72 -15.17 12.81 3.77
N SER A 73 -14.86 12.32 4.98
CA SER A 73 -15.38 12.87 6.24
C SER A 73 -15.09 14.36 6.44
N ASP A 74 -14.03 14.89 5.83
CA ASP A 74 -13.67 16.31 5.81
C ASP A 74 -13.96 17.02 4.49
N ARG A 75 -14.81 16.43 3.65
CA ARG A 75 -15.37 17.03 2.42
C ARG A 75 -14.37 17.28 1.29
N GLU A 76 -13.32 16.48 1.19
CA GLU A 76 -12.61 16.31 -0.10
C GLU A 76 -13.41 15.36 -0.99
N THR A 77 -13.29 15.52 -2.31
CA THR A 77 -13.82 14.58 -3.29
C THR A 77 -12.67 13.77 -3.88
N LEU A 78 -12.70 12.46 -3.64
CA LEU A 78 -11.74 11.51 -4.18
C LEU A 78 -12.26 10.93 -5.49
N PHE A 79 -11.39 10.85 -6.49
CA PHE A 79 -11.64 10.10 -7.71
C PHE A 79 -11.31 8.62 -7.49
N CYS A 80 -12.29 7.76 -7.69
CA CYS A 80 -12.21 6.35 -7.34
C CYS A 80 -12.59 5.45 -8.51
N TRP A 81 -12.11 4.22 -8.49
CA TRP A 81 -12.45 3.14 -9.41
C TRP A 81 -13.06 1.97 -8.64
N HIS A 82 -14.18 1.45 -9.14
CA HIS A 82 -14.71 0.13 -8.79
C HIS A 82 -14.46 -0.83 -9.94
N VAL A 83 -13.67 -1.88 -9.71
CA VAL A 83 -13.33 -2.90 -10.71
C VAL A 83 -14.10 -4.18 -10.43
N LEU A 84 -14.80 -4.68 -11.45
CA LEU A 84 -15.58 -5.92 -11.38
C LEU A 84 -14.69 -7.16 -11.55
N PRO A 85 -14.99 -8.24 -10.79
CA PRO A 85 -14.42 -9.56 -11.01
C PRO A 85 -14.68 -10.05 -12.44
N LEU A 86 -13.74 -10.78 -13.03
CA LEU A 86 -13.89 -11.28 -14.41
C LEU A 86 -15.01 -12.32 -14.55
N ASP A 87 -15.21 -13.18 -13.55
CA ASP A 87 -16.31 -14.15 -13.51
C ASP A 87 -17.67 -13.45 -13.44
N VAL A 88 -17.80 -12.45 -12.56
CA VAL A 88 -19.02 -11.63 -12.45
C VAL A 88 -19.27 -10.83 -13.73
N TYR A 89 -18.21 -10.31 -14.35
CA TYR A 89 -18.31 -9.61 -15.64
C TYR A 89 -18.83 -10.55 -16.73
N LEU A 90 -18.21 -11.72 -16.88
CA LEU A 90 -18.56 -12.71 -17.91
C LEU A 90 -20.04 -13.13 -17.80
N ASP A 91 -20.52 -13.39 -16.58
CA ASP A 91 -21.89 -13.83 -16.34
C ASP A 91 -22.94 -12.74 -16.63
N ASN A 92 -22.55 -11.46 -16.66
CA ASN A 92 -23.45 -10.30 -16.77
C ASN A 92 -23.05 -9.33 -17.91
N GLU A 93 -22.21 -9.77 -18.84
CA GLU A 93 -21.51 -8.93 -19.84
C GLU A 93 -22.47 -8.04 -20.63
N ASN A 94 -23.55 -8.63 -21.17
CA ASN A 94 -24.54 -7.90 -21.97
C ASN A 94 -25.15 -6.72 -21.21
N GLU A 95 -25.53 -6.92 -19.95
CA GLU A 95 -26.13 -5.86 -19.13
C GLU A 95 -25.09 -4.80 -18.75
N ILE A 96 -23.87 -5.21 -18.40
CA ILE A 96 -22.78 -4.31 -18.04
C ILE A 96 -22.41 -3.41 -19.22
N VAL A 97 -22.25 -3.96 -20.42
CA VAL A 97 -21.87 -3.21 -21.62
C VAL A 97 -22.95 -2.22 -22.02
N GLN A 98 -24.23 -2.61 -21.93
CA GLN A 98 -25.36 -1.74 -22.25
C GLN A 98 -25.54 -0.59 -21.25
N LYS A 99 -25.27 -0.85 -19.96
CA LYS A 99 -25.42 0.12 -18.86
C LYS A 99 -24.12 0.80 -18.45
N ALA A 100 -23.03 0.59 -19.19
CA ALA A 100 -21.74 1.19 -18.90
C ALA A 100 -21.86 2.73 -18.93
N THR A 101 -21.53 3.35 -17.81
CA THR A 101 -21.51 4.80 -17.66
C THR A 101 -20.06 5.29 -17.58
N GLY A 102 -19.87 6.60 -17.78
CA GLY A 102 -18.62 7.27 -17.41
C GLY A 102 -18.51 7.47 -15.89
N LEU A 103 -17.85 8.55 -15.49
CA LEU A 103 -17.77 8.98 -14.09
C LEU A 103 -19.16 9.19 -13.48
N VAL A 104 -19.44 8.51 -12.36
CA VAL A 104 -20.70 8.67 -11.62
C VAL A 104 -20.50 9.40 -10.29
N GLY A 105 -21.56 10.06 -9.80
CA GLY A 105 -21.56 10.73 -8.50
C GLY A 105 -21.71 9.77 -7.32
N ASP A 106 -22.42 8.66 -7.51
CA ASP A 106 -22.64 7.63 -6.49
C ASP A 106 -22.54 6.23 -7.10
N LEU A 107 -21.73 5.37 -6.48
CA LEU A 107 -21.56 3.99 -6.91
C LEU A 107 -22.85 3.17 -6.72
N GLN A 108 -23.72 3.53 -5.76
CA GLN A 108 -24.95 2.78 -5.48
C GLN A 108 -25.95 2.74 -6.64
N GLU A 109 -25.86 3.69 -7.57
CA GLU A 109 -26.73 3.76 -8.74
C GLU A 109 -26.33 2.77 -9.85
N THR A 110 -25.13 2.18 -9.74
CA THR A 110 -24.49 1.44 -10.83
C THR A 110 -24.82 -0.04 -10.83
N ILE A 111 -24.70 -0.67 -12.01
CA ILE A 111 -24.83 -2.14 -12.13
C ILE A 111 -23.74 -2.86 -11.32
N GLY A 112 -22.54 -2.28 -11.24
CA GLY A 112 -21.44 -2.86 -10.48
C GLY A 112 -21.75 -3.01 -8.99
N TYR A 113 -22.37 -2.00 -8.38
CA TYR A 113 -22.85 -2.10 -6.99
C TYR A 113 -23.92 -3.17 -6.82
N LYS A 114 -24.90 -3.23 -7.73
CA LYS A 114 -25.97 -4.25 -7.67
C LYS A 114 -25.39 -5.66 -7.74
N LEU A 115 -24.38 -5.88 -8.58
CA LEU A 115 -23.67 -7.16 -8.67
C LEU A 115 -22.88 -7.48 -7.40
N LEU A 116 -22.21 -6.48 -6.81
CA LEU A 116 -21.53 -6.61 -5.51
C LEU A 116 -22.50 -7.05 -4.40
N GLN A 117 -23.69 -6.45 -4.33
CA GLN A 117 -24.69 -6.77 -3.30
C GLN A 117 -25.37 -8.12 -3.52
N ARG A 118 -25.66 -8.48 -4.77
CA ARG A 118 -26.38 -9.71 -5.11
C ARG A 118 -25.55 -10.96 -4.85
N ASP A 119 -24.23 -10.86 -4.90
CA ASP A 119 -23.33 -12.00 -4.74
C ASP A 119 -23.00 -12.26 -3.25
N PRO A 120 -23.53 -13.33 -2.63
CA PRO A 120 -23.22 -13.65 -1.24
C PRO A 120 -21.77 -14.12 -1.04
N LYS A 121 -21.03 -14.39 -2.12
CA LYS A 121 -19.60 -14.75 -2.11
C LYS A 121 -18.71 -13.56 -2.46
N SER A 122 -19.29 -12.37 -2.68
CA SER A 122 -18.55 -11.17 -3.02
C SER A 122 -17.43 -10.91 -2.01
N ARG A 123 -16.30 -10.47 -2.50
CA ARG A 123 -15.13 -10.06 -1.73
C ARG A 123 -14.66 -8.73 -2.26
N VAL A 124 -14.02 -7.94 -1.39
CA VAL A 124 -13.49 -6.64 -1.79
C VAL A 124 -12.04 -6.53 -1.37
N VAL A 125 -11.20 -6.07 -2.29
CA VAL A 125 -9.86 -5.56 -1.98
C VAL A 125 -9.93 -4.05 -2.03
N VAL A 126 -9.72 -3.39 -0.89
CA VAL A 126 -9.48 -1.94 -0.84
C VAL A 126 -8.00 -1.71 -1.07
N ASN A 127 -7.66 -1.19 -2.25
CA ASN A 127 -6.28 -0.99 -2.69
C ASN A 127 -5.83 0.47 -2.50
N PHE A 128 -4.75 0.65 -1.74
CA PHE A 128 -4.04 1.89 -1.49
C PHE A 128 -2.75 1.94 -2.32
N HIS A 129 -2.69 2.88 -3.28
CA HIS A 129 -1.57 2.98 -4.21
C HIS A 129 -0.33 3.67 -3.60
N GLY A 130 0.84 3.53 -4.25
CA GLY A 130 2.08 4.18 -3.83
C GLY A 130 2.13 5.70 -4.08
N ASN A 131 3.31 6.30 -3.90
CA ASN A 131 3.55 7.71 -4.14
C ASN A 131 3.40 8.11 -5.62
N ALA A 132 3.25 9.42 -5.88
CA ALA A 132 3.04 10.01 -7.19
C ALA A 132 1.83 9.47 -7.99
N GLY A 133 1.63 10.03 -9.18
CA GLY A 133 0.71 9.50 -10.19
C GLY A 133 -0.77 9.54 -9.81
N HIS A 134 -1.53 8.63 -10.41
CA HIS A 134 -2.98 8.45 -10.21
C HIS A 134 -3.37 6.96 -10.31
N VAL A 135 -4.60 6.58 -9.99
CA VAL A 135 -5.11 5.19 -9.95
C VAL A 135 -4.76 4.40 -11.22
N ALA A 136 -4.83 5.03 -12.39
CA ALA A 136 -4.54 4.38 -13.66
C ALA A 136 -3.05 4.39 -14.11
N GLN A 137 -2.12 4.92 -13.31
CA GLN A 137 -0.74 5.17 -13.75
C GLN A 137 0.19 3.96 -13.57
N GLY A 138 1.06 3.74 -14.55
CA GLY A 138 2.12 2.72 -14.49
C GLY A 138 1.56 1.31 -14.43
N TYR A 139 2.01 0.51 -13.47
CA TYR A 139 1.61 -0.90 -13.32
C TYR A 139 0.28 -1.09 -12.55
N ARG A 140 -0.33 -0.02 -12.03
CA ARG A 140 -1.55 -0.09 -11.21
C ARG A 140 -2.73 -0.76 -11.93
N PRO A 141 -3.03 -0.50 -13.22
CA PRO A 141 -4.03 -1.26 -13.96
C PRO A 141 -3.76 -2.77 -14.00
N SER A 142 -2.49 -3.18 -14.10
CA SER A 142 -2.11 -4.60 -14.07
C SER A 142 -2.40 -5.24 -12.71
N THR A 143 -2.15 -4.50 -11.63
CA THR A 143 -2.54 -4.92 -10.28
C THR A 143 -4.04 -5.17 -10.19
N TYR A 144 -4.86 -4.22 -10.64
CA TYR A 144 -6.31 -4.37 -10.53
C TYR A 144 -6.83 -5.54 -11.37
N ARG A 145 -6.29 -5.76 -12.57
CA ARG A 145 -6.62 -6.94 -13.38
C ARG A 145 -6.24 -8.25 -12.70
N SER A 146 -5.07 -8.30 -12.06
CA SER A 146 -4.64 -9.48 -11.30
C SER A 146 -5.59 -9.77 -10.15
N LEU A 147 -6.00 -8.73 -9.41
CA LEU A 147 -6.91 -8.85 -8.27
C LEU A 147 -8.34 -9.21 -8.72
N SER A 148 -8.85 -8.57 -9.77
CA SER A 148 -10.17 -8.88 -10.34
C SER A 148 -10.22 -10.22 -11.08
N GLY A 149 -9.06 -10.84 -11.34
CA GLY A 149 -8.97 -12.22 -11.81
C GLY A 149 -9.22 -13.25 -10.71
N ILE A 150 -9.24 -12.84 -9.43
CA ILE A 150 -9.65 -13.70 -8.33
C ILE A 150 -11.19 -13.78 -8.33
N PRO A 151 -11.78 -14.99 -8.34
CA PRO A 151 -13.23 -15.15 -8.39
C PRO A 151 -13.96 -14.34 -7.32
N HIS A 152 -15.07 -13.72 -7.70
CA HIS A 152 -15.93 -12.90 -6.84
C HIS A 152 -15.22 -11.72 -6.14
N THR A 153 -14.02 -11.33 -6.56
CA THR A 153 -13.19 -10.33 -5.86
C THR A 153 -13.19 -8.98 -6.59
N HIS A 154 -13.95 -8.03 -6.05
CA HIS A 154 -14.00 -6.66 -6.53
C HIS A 154 -12.79 -5.88 -6.01
N VAL A 155 -12.41 -4.82 -6.72
CA VAL A 155 -11.38 -3.87 -6.27
C VAL A 155 -11.99 -2.48 -6.10
N LEU A 156 -11.73 -1.85 -4.96
CA LEU A 156 -11.98 -0.42 -4.75
C LEU A 156 -10.66 0.29 -4.53
N THR A 157 -10.43 1.38 -5.26
CA THR A 157 -9.20 2.17 -5.15
C THR A 157 -9.50 3.62 -5.49
N CYS A 158 -8.84 4.56 -4.81
CA CYS A 158 -9.02 5.98 -5.05
C CYS A 158 -7.67 6.68 -5.17
N ASP A 159 -7.67 7.76 -5.93
CA ASP A 159 -6.64 8.78 -5.84
C ASP A 159 -6.76 9.46 -4.46
N TYR A 160 -5.65 9.59 -3.75
CA TYR A 160 -5.63 10.41 -2.53
C TYR A 160 -5.94 11.87 -2.83
N ARG A 161 -6.39 12.64 -1.83
CA ARG A 161 -6.58 14.08 -1.97
C ARG A 161 -5.35 14.75 -2.60
N GLY A 162 -5.58 15.55 -3.64
CA GLY A 162 -4.54 16.25 -4.40
C GLY A 162 -3.79 15.43 -5.44
N PHE A 163 -4.03 14.12 -5.53
CA PHE A 163 -3.53 13.24 -6.59
C PHE A 163 -4.56 13.14 -7.72
N GLY A 164 -4.08 12.93 -8.95
CA GLY A 164 -4.95 12.68 -10.12
C GLY A 164 -6.10 13.68 -10.24
N HIS A 165 -7.33 13.18 -10.17
CA HIS A 165 -8.56 14.00 -10.21
C HIS A 165 -9.17 14.28 -8.83
N SER A 166 -8.57 13.80 -7.75
CA SER A 166 -9.02 14.10 -6.40
C SER A 166 -8.74 15.55 -6.01
N THR A 167 -9.67 16.15 -5.29
CA THR A 167 -9.57 17.55 -4.86
C THR A 167 -8.53 17.73 -3.77
N ILE A 168 -8.13 18.99 -3.56
CA ILE A 168 -7.41 19.39 -2.35
C ILE A 168 -7.80 20.80 -1.93
N HIS A 169 -8.90 20.87 -1.22
CA HIS A 169 -9.52 22.12 -0.77
C HIS A 169 -9.15 22.47 0.67
N ASN A 170 -8.86 21.48 1.51
CA ASN A 170 -8.58 21.69 2.91
C ASN A 170 -7.16 22.26 3.11
N PRO A 171 -6.98 23.21 4.05
CA PRO A 171 -5.65 23.69 4.40
C PRO A 171 -4.81 22.52 4.90
N PRO A 172 -3.50 22.45 4.59
CA PRO A 172 -2.68 23.49 3.95
C PRO A 172 -2.67 23.49 2.41
N HIS A 173 -3.69 22.94 1.75
CA HIS A 173 -3.81 22.82 0.27
C HIS A 173 -2.69 21.98 -0.37
N ILE A 174 -2.18 21.03 0.40
CA ILE A 174 -1.13 20.09 0.01
C ILE A 174 -1.35 18.78 0.78
N PRO A 175 -1.08 17.60 0.19
CA PRO A 175 -1.34 16.35 0.88
C PRO A 175 -0.55 16.28 2.19
N THR A 176 -1.15 15.63 3.18
CA THR A 176 -0.56 15.44 4.51
C THR A 176 -0.80 14.00 4.94
N GLU A 177 -0.01 13.53 5.90
CA GLU A 177 -0.17 12.18 6.43
C GLU A 177 -1.57 11.96 7.01
N ALA A 178 -2.05 12.89 7.85
CA ALA A 178 -3.39 12.80 8.43
C ALA A 178 -4.48 12.81 7.34
N GLY A 179 -4.33 13.65 6.31
CA GLY A 179 -5.28 13.72 5.21
C GLY A 179 -5.38 12.42 4.41
N LEU A 180 -4.23 11.82 4.05
CA LEU A 180 -4.22 10.53 3.34
C LEU A 180 -4.79 9.38 4.17
N ILE A 181 -4.60 9.41 5.49
CA ILE A 181 -5.23 8.44 6.40
C ILE A 181 -6.75 8.68 6.46
N THR A 182 -7.21 9.93 6.53
CA THR A 182 -8.64 10.27 6.42
C THR A 182 -9.25 9.76 5.12
N ASP A 183 -8.54 9.83 3.99
CA ASP A 183 -9.00 9.30 2.70
C ASP A 183 -9.23 7.78 2.78
N GLY A 184 -8.25 7.05 3.34
CA GLY A 184 -8.34 5.59 3.49
C GLY A 184 -9.45 5.13 4.44
N ILE A 185 -9.63 5.86 5.55
CA ILE A 185 -10.74 5.65 6.49
C ILE A 185 -12.08 5.94 5.80
N SER A 186 -12.18 7.02 5.01
CA SER A 186 -13.42 7.40 4.34
C SER A 186 -13.85 6.35 3.31
N LEU A 187 -12.91 5.85 2.49
CA LEU A 187 -13.19 4.79 1.52
C LEU A 187 -13.64 3.49 2.20
N THR A 188 -12.95 3.11 3.27
CA THR A 188 -13.28 1.88 4.00
C THR A 188 -14.59 2.03 4.75
N SER A 189 -14.86 3.20 5.35
CA SER A 189 -16.14 3.49 5.99
C SER A 189 -17.28 3.46 4.97
N TYR A 190 -17.12 4.10 3.80
CA TYR A 190 -18.09 4.04 2.71
C TYR A 190 -18.41 2.59 2.30
N LEU A 191 -17.39 1.74 2.16
CA LEU A 191 -17.57 0.32 1.87
C LEU A 191 -18.39 -0.40 2.96
N LEU A 192 -18.04 -0.21 4.22
CA LEU A 192 -18.67 -0.92 5.34
C LEU A 192 -20.07 -0.41 5.66
N THR A 193 -20.33 0.89 5.54
CA THR A 193 -21.58 1.52 6.00
C THR A 193 -22.54 1.81 4.86
N THR A 194 -22.06 2.35 3.74
CA THR A 194 -22.90 2.80 2.62
C THR A 194 -23.09 1.66 1.63
N LEU A 195 -21.99 1.01 1.22
CA LEU A 195 -22.06 -0.17 0.38
C LEU A 195 -22.43 -1.43 1.18
N GLN A 196 -22.46 -1.40 2.51
CA GLN A 196 -22.87 -2.50 3.39
C GLN A 196 -22.13 -3.82 3.12
N HIS A 197 -20.89 -3.75 2.64
CA HIS A 197 -20.07 -4.95 2.42
C HIS A 197 -19.36 -5.33 3.73
N PRO A 198 -19.33 -6.61 4.14
CA PRO A 198 -18.80 -6.96 5.44
C PRO A 198 -17.27 -6.96 5.48
N ALA A 199 -16.73 -6.64 6.67
CA ALA A 199 -15.29 -6.51 6.88
C ALA A 199 -14.54 -7.85 6.77
N ASP A 200 -15.16 -8.95 7.20
CA ASP A 200 -14.61 -10.31 7.15
C ASP A 200 -14.43 -10.86 5.71
N ARG A 201 -15.01 -10.17 4.71
CA ARG A 201 -14.79 -10.40 3.26
C ARG A 201 -14.02 -9.27 2.60
N THR A 202 -13.36 -8.42 3.39
CA THR A 202 -12.62 -7.25 2.92
C THR A 202 -11.13 -7.37 3.26
N VAL A 203 -10.27 -7.18 2.25
CA VAL A 203 -8.81 -7.09 2.41
C VAL A 203 -8.38 -5.64 2.23
N LEU A 204 -7.51 -5.16 3.12
CA LEU A 204 -6.82 -3.88 2.96
C LEU A 204 -5.45 -4.15 2.36
N LEU A 205 -5.18 -3.62 1.16
CA LEU A 205 -3.93 -3.85 0.45
C LEU A 205 -3.24 -2.52 0.18
N GLY A 206 -1.98 -2.38 0.56
CA GLY A 206 -1.17 -1.20 0.31
C GLY A 206 0.17 -1.52 -0.33
N GLN A 207 0.65 -0.67 -1.24
CA GLN A 207 2.01 -0.74 -1.77
C GLN A 207 2.80 0.54 -1.48
N SER A 208 4.06 0.40 -1.05
CA SER A 208 4.96 1.53 -0.80
C SER A 208 4.31 2.52 0.16
N MET A 209 4.16 3.80 -0.19
CA MET A 209 3.39 4.76 0.62
C MET A 209 1.98 4.25 1.02
N GLY A 210 1.32 3.47 0.16
CA GLY A 210 0.03 2.85 0.44
C GLY A 210 0.03 1.92 1.67
N THR A 211 1.18 1.35 2.07
CA THR A 211 1.29 0.53 3.29
C THR A 211 1.09 1.35 4.56
N VAL A 212 1.42 2.65 4.52
CA VAL A 212 1.19 3.59 5.62
C VAL A 212 -0.31 3.78 5.82
N ILE A 213 -1.05 3.98 4.73
CA ILE A 213 -2.51 4.17 4.74
C ILE A 213 -3.21 2.87 5.13
N ALA A 214 -2.81 1.72 4.59
CA ALA A 214 -3.38 0.43 4.93
C ALA A 214 -3.24 0.12 6.43
N SER A 215 -2.04 0.30 6.98
CA SER A 215 -1.75 0.09 8.40
C SER A 215 -2.56 1.02 9.31
N ALA A 216 -2.63 2.31 8.96
CA ALA A 216 -3.38 3.29 9.74
C ALA A 216 -4.89 3.06 9.66
N THR A 217 -5.41 2.68 8.49
CA THR A 217 -6.83 2.35 8.29
C THR A 217 -7.20 1.12 9.12
N ALA A 218 -6.42 0.05 9.04
CA ALA A 218 -6.65 -1.15 9.85
C ALA A 218 -6.65 -0.81 11.35
N LEU A 219 -5.67 -0.03 11.81
CA LEU A 219 -5.58 0.42 13.19
C LEU A 219 -6.79 1.28 13.60
N TYR A 220 -7.27 2.18 12.74
CA TYR A 220 -8.44 3.01 13.02
C TYR A 220 -9.69 2.20 13.33
N PHE A 221 -9.96 1.16 12.54
CA PHE A 221 -11.12 0.30 12.74
C PHE A 221 -10.93 -0.72 13.88
N ALA A 222 -9.72 -0.90 14.41
CA ALA A 222 -9.45 -1.69 15.61
C ALA A 222 -9.47 -0.84 16.89
N SER A 223 -8.93 0.39 16.84
CA SER A 223 -8.80 1.30 17.97
C SER A 223 -8.74 2.76 17.47
N PRO A 224 -9.89 3.41 17.22
CA PRO A 224 -9.94 4.75 16.61
C PRO A 224 -9.37 5.86 17.51
N SER A 225 -9.30 5.63 18.82
CA SER A 225 -8.83 6.60 19.83
C SER A 225 -7.35 6.43 20.21
N THR A 226 -6.59 5.58 19.50
CA THR A 226 -5.18 5.34 19.80
C THR A 226 -4.28 6.53 19.47
N SER A 227 -3.27 6.79 20.31
CA SER A 227 -2.28 7.85 20.08
C SER A 227 -1.32 7.56 18.92
N ALA A 228 -1.31 6.33 18.39
CA ALA A 228 -0.53 5.97 17.20
C ALA A 228 -1.13 6.50 15.88
N LEU A 229 -2.35 7.06 15.93
CA LEU A 229 -2.99 7.77 14.83
C LEU A 229 -2.87 9.29 15.02
N PRO A 230 -2.65 10.06 13.93
CA PRO A 230 -2.65 11.51 14.00
C PRO A 230 -3.96 12.07 14.58
N PRO A 231 -3.91 13.01 15.55
CA PRO A 231 -5.10 13.56 16.19
C PRO A 231 -5.94 14.45 15.27
N THR A 232 -5.41 14.81 14.09
CA THR A 232 -6.05 15.68 13.10
C THR A 232 -6.80 14.90 12.01
N ILE A 233 -6.88 13.57 12.12
CA ILE A 233 -7.70 12.75 11.21
C ILE A 233 -9.17 13.13 11.40
N ALA A 234 -9.88 13.34 10.29
CA ALA A 234 -11.33 13.47 10.34
C ALA A 234 -12.00 12.10 10.45
N HIS A 235 -13.00 12.02 11.32
CA HIS A 235 -13.70 10.78 11.65
C HIS A 235 -15.01 10.65 10.83
N PRO A 236 -15.31 9.47 10.26
CA PRO A 236 -16.62 9.18 9.72
C PRO A 236 -17.70 9.24 10.81
N SER A 237 -18.93 9.53 10.40
CA SER A 237 -20.12 9.48 11.25
C SER A 237 -21.11 8.44 10.70
N PRO A 238 -21.52 7.45 11.50
CA PRO A 238 -21.10 7.20 12.89
C PRO A 238 -19.67 6.66 12.99
N LEU A 239 -19.05 6.84 14.17
CA LEU A 239 -17.78 6.19 14.50
C LEU A 239 -17.94 4.66 14.50
N PRO A 240 -16.86 3.90 14.25
CA PRO A 240 -16.89 2.45 14.43
C PRO A 240 -17.27 2.09 15.88
N ASN A 241 -18.35 1.30 16.05
CA ASN A 241 -18.88 0.95 17.37
C ASN A 241 -18.15 -0.22 18.03
N SER A 242 -17.35 -0.96 17.27
CA SER A 242 -16.60 -2.13 17.73
C SER A 242 -15.33 -2.30 16.91
N ALA A 243 -14.36 -3.02 17.49
CA ALA A 243 -13.18 -3.45 16.75
C ALA A 243 -13.60 -4.32 15.55
N THR A 244 -13.03 -4.01 14.39
CA THR A 244 -13.38 -4.64 13.12
C THR A 244 -12.31 -5.65 12.70
N ALA A 245 -12.73 -6.88 12.41
CA ALA A 245 -11.87 -7.91 11.84
C ALA A 245 -11.97 -7.87 10.31
N PHE A 246 -10.89 -7.44 9.65
CA PHE A 246 -10.77 -7.58 8.19
C PHE A 246 -10.28 -8.99 7.84
N ALA A 247 -10.56 -9.44 6.61
CA ALA A 247 -10.05 -10.72 6.11
C ALA A 247 -8.50 -10.76 6.11
N GLY A 248 -7.86 -9.61 5.92
CA GLY A 248 -6.41 -9.46 6.06
C GLY A 248 -5.91 -8.07 5.70
N VAL A 249 -4.69 -7.78 6.15
CA VAL A 249 -3.93 -6.56 5.82
C VAL A 249 -2.68 -6.98 5.05
N ILE A 250 -2.58 -6.56 3.79
CA ILE A 250 -1.49 -6.95 2.89
C ILE A 250 -0.64 -5.73 2.57
N LEU A 251 0.66 -5.83 2.90
CA LEU A 251 1.62 -4.74 2.77
C LEU A 251 2.72 -5.14 1.78
N ILE A 252 2.83 -4.39 0.70
CA ILE A 252 3.79 -4.67 -0.38
C ILE A 252 4.88 -3.60 -0.39
N SER A 253 6.12 -4.03 -0.24
CA SER A 253 7.29 -3.18 -0.01
C SER A 253 7.11 -2.16 1.16
N PRO A 254 6.63 -2.58 2.36
CA PRO A 254 6.55 -1.68 3.50
C PRO A 254 7.93 -1.31 4.05
N PHE A 255 7.95 -0.20 4.78
CA PHE A 255 9.09 0.32 5.53
C PHE A 255 8.64 0.70 6.95
N PRO A 256 9.53 0.72 7.96
CA PRO A 256 9.15 1.04 9.34
C PRO A 256 8.61 2.47 9.50
N ASP A 257 9.34 3.45 8.99
CA ASP A 257 8.96 4.86 8.93
C ASP A 257 9.74 5.61 7.82
N LEU A 258 9.33 6.84 7.51
CA LEU A 258 9.97 7.66 6.48
C LEU A 258 11.43 8.03 6.83
N PRO A 259 11.77 8.45 8.06
CA PRO A 259 13.17 8.67 8.44
C PRO A 259 14.08 7.47 8.17
N GLU A 260 13.65 6.25 8.49
CA GLU A 260 14.41 5.02 8.24
C GLU A 260 14.48 4.70 6.74
N LEU A 261 13.37 4.85 6.02
CA LEU A 261 13.32 4.69 4.57
C LEU A 261 14.37 5.57 3.88
N LEU A 262 14.41 6.87 4.20
CA LEU A 262 15.26 7.85 3.53
C LEU A 262 16.77 7.58 3.68
N GLN A 263 17.19 6.79 4.67
CA GLN A 263 18.59 6.38 4.84
C GLN A 263 19.10 5.50 3.70
N SER A 264 18.20 4.75 3.06
CA SER A 264 18.54 3.80 1.97
C SER A 264 17.79 4.05 0.67
N TYR A 265 16.76 4.90 0.69
CA TYR A 265 15.90 5.20 -0.45
C TYR A 265 16.64 5.80 -1.64
N LYS A 266 16.26 5.34 -2.83
CA LYS A 266 16.77 5.84 -4.11
C LYS A 266 15.59 6.21 -5.00
N ILE A 267 15.54 7.48 -5.41
CA ILE A 267 14.53 7.94 -6.36
C ILE A 267 14.76 7.23 -7.69
N SER A 268 13.75 6.45 -8.13
CA SER A 268 13.79 5.62 -9.34
C SER A 268 15.00 4.67 -9.37
N GLY A 269 15.56 4.31 -8.22
CA GLY A 269 16.71 3.40 -8.09
C GLY A 269 18.08 4.03 -8.31
N PHE A 270 18.16 5.31 -8.71
CA PHE A 270 19.41 5.94 -9.12
C PHE A 270 19.89 7.06 -8.19
N ILE A 271 18.98 7.89 -7.68
CA ILE A 271 19.35 9.11 -6.94
C ILE A 271 19.13 8.87 -5.45
N PRO A 272 20.19 8.63 -4.66
CA PRO A 272 20.04 8.43 -3.22
C PRO A 272 19.71 9.74 -2.51
N VAL A 273 18.77 9.70 -1.57
CA VAL A 273 18.35 10.91 -0.84
C VAL A 273 19.31 11.21 0.31
N LEU A 274 19.31 10.41 1.38
CA LEU A 274 20.20 10.62 2.53
C LEU A 274 21.43 9.71 2.54
N ALA A 275 21.53 8.71 1.65
CA ALA A 275 22.67 7.78 1.64
C ALA A 275 24.06 8.46 1.54
N PRO A 276 24.25 9.58 0.79
CA PRO A 276 25.54 10.28 0.77
C PRO A 276 25.92 10.91 2.12
N LEU A 277 24.96 11.09 3.04
CA LEU A 277 25.19 11.59 4.40
C LEU A 277 25.55 10.50 5.41
N LYS A 278 25.73 9.23 4.99
CA LYS A 278 26.08 8.12 5.90
C LYS A 278 27.36 8.39 6.71
N GLY A 279 28.32 9.12 6.14
CA GLY A 279 29.54 9.56 6.84
C GLY A 279 29.36 10.77 7.78
N TYR A 280 28.17 11.38 7.79
CA TYR A 280 27.86 12.63 8.51
C TYR A 280 26.61 12.48 9.39
N PRO A 281 26.62 11.60 10.40
CA PRO A 281 25.43 11.24 11.17
C PRO A 281 24.75 12.43 11.85
N LYS A 282 25.50 13.46 12.27
CA LYS A 282 24.92 14.68 12.86
C LYS A 282 24.02 15.43 11.88
N ILE A 283 24.43 15.55 10.60
CA ILE A 283 23.65 16.23 9.56
C ILE A 283 22.43 15.38 9.20
N ALA A 284 22.63 14.07 9.03
CA ALA A 284 21.53 13.15 8.76
C ALA A 284 20.47 13.22 9.87
N ASN A 285 20.87 13.15 11.14
CA ASN A 285 19.94 13.25 12.27
C ASN A 285 19.24 14.60 12.35
N TYR A 286 19.95 15.70 12.06
CA TYR A 286 19.33 17.02 11.98
C TYR A 286 18.25 17.08 10.90
N LEU A 287 18.54 16.61 9.68
CA LEU A 287 17.57 16.58 8.59
C LEU A 287 16.39 15.66 8.91
N SER A 288 16.64 14.48 9.48
CA SER A 288 15.59 13.57 9.93
C SER A 288 14.67 14.20 10.98
N SER A 289 15.22 15.01 11.91
CA SER A 289 14.42 15.74 12.91
C SER A 289 13.50 16.81 12.32
N LYS A 290 13.67 17.17 11.04
CA LYS A 290 12.82 18.13 10.31
C LYS A 290 11.78 17.46 9.43
N ILE A 291 11.69 16.13 9.42
CA ILE A 291 10.64 15.40 8.72
C ILE A 291 9.32 15.59 9.48
N ILE A 292 8.31 16.09 8.78
CA ILE A 292 7.01 16.45 9.37
C ILE A 292 6.06 15.25 9.31
N ASP A 293 5.88 14.72 8.10
CA ASP A 293 5.03 13.56 7.86
C ASP A 293 5.95 12.33 7.94
N THR A 294 5.95 11.64 9.10
CA THR A 294 6.95 10.62 9.44
C THR A 294 6.54 9.21 9.08
N TRP A 295 5.25 8.96 8.84
CA TRP A 295 4.72 7.68 8.37
C TRP A 295 5.10 6.46 9.26
N PRO A 296 4.82 6.47 10.58
CA PRO A 296 5.20 5.41 11.52
C PRO A 296 4.40 4.12 11.32
N THR A 297 4.73 3.36 10.28
CA THR A 297 4.05 2.13 9.87
C THR A 297 4.25 1.01 10.87
N LEU A 298 5.50 0.74 11.29
CA LEU A 298 5.78 -0.31 12.28
C LEU A 298 5.09 -0.03 13.63
N PRO A 299 5.20 1.17 14.24
CA PRO A 299 4.46 1.48 15.47
C PRO A 299 2.94 1.31 15.35
N ARG A 300 2.35 1.64 14.19
CA ARG A 300 0.91 1.44 13.95
C ARG A 300 0.53 -0.03 13.87
N LEU A 301 1.35 -0.86 13.22
CA LEU A 301 1.11 -2.30 13.14
C LEU A 301 1.29 -2.98 14.50
N GLN A 302 2.25 -2.52 15.31
CA GLN A 302 2.39 -2.96 16.69
C GLN A 302 1.14 -2.60 17.51
N ALA A 303 0.69 -1.35 17.43
CA ALA A 303 -0.53 -0.90 18.10
C ALA A 303 -1.78 -1.68 17.63
N LEU A 304 -1.84 -2.07 16.35
CA LEU A 304 -2.92 -2.89 15.79
C LEU A 304 -2.93 -4.29 16.42
N LEU A 305 -1.77 -4.96 16.49
CA LEU A 305 -1.66 -6.28 17.12
C LEU A 305 -1.96 -6.22 18.63
N THR A 306 -1.54 -5.16 19.32
CA THR A 306 -1.89 -4.94 20.73
C THR A 306 -3.39 -4.73 20.92
N ALA A 307 -4.02 -3.90 20.08
CA ALA A 307 -5.47 -3.67 20.12
C ALA A 307 -6.27 -4.94 19.79
N SER A 308 -5.77 -5.74 18.84
CA SER A 308 -6.32 -7.05 18.49
C SER A 308 -6.30 -8.00 19.69
N ALA A 309 -5.18 -8.11 20.40
CA ALA A 309 -5.06 -8.94 21.60
C ALA A 309 -6.02 -8.49 22.71
N ALA A 310 -6.13 -7.18 22.95
CA ALA A 310 -7.01 -6.63 23.97
C ALA A 310 -8.50 -6.84 23.66
N SER A 311 -8.89 -6.73 22.38
CA SER A 311 -10.29 -6.86 21.93
C SER A 311 -10.68 -8.28 21.50
N LYS A 312 -9.72 -9.21 21.41
CA LYS A 312 -9.88 -10.55 20.82
C LYS A 312 -10.44 -10.50 19.39
N THR A 313 -9.96 -9.53 18.60
CA THR A 313 -10.36 -9.35 17.20
C THR A 313 -9.30 -9.94 16.28
N PRO A 314 -9.63 -10.86 15.35
CA PRO A 314 -8.63 -11.44 14.47
C PRO A 314 -7.91 -10.41 13.60
N VAL A 315 -6.59 -10.55 13.46
CA VAL A 315 -5.74 -9.72 12.58
C VAL A 315 -4.70 -10.59 11.90
N HIS A 316 -4.73 -10.61 10.57
CA HIS A 316 -3.74 -11.31 9.74
C HIS A 316 -3.00 -10.30 8.86
N ILE A 317 -1.67 -10.26 8.99
CA ILE A 317 -0.81 -9.33 8.25
C ILE A 317 0.09 -10.12 7.30
N SER A 318 0.01 -9.84 6.00
CA SER A 318 0.93 -10.40 5.00
C SER A 318 1.86 -9.32 4.48
N ILE A 319 3.17 -9.52 4.63
CA ILE A 319 4.20 -8.64 4.10
C ILE A 319 4.84 -9.30 2.89
N LEU A 320 4.94 -8.57 1.77
CA LEU A 320 5.58 -9.06 0.56
C LEU A 320 6.55 -8.03 0.00
N HIS A 321 7.72 -8.47 -0.49
CA HIS A 321 8.70 -7.56 -1.09
C HIS A 321 9.54 -8.27 -2.16
N ALA A 322 9.78 -7.61 -3.30
CA ALA A 322 10.78 -8.05 -4.27
C ALA A 322 12.22 -7.76 -3.84
N ARG A 323 13.07 -8.79 -3.82
CA ARG A 323 14.50 -8.67 -3.52
C ARG A 323 15.26 -7.77 -4.49
N ASN A 324 14.80 -7.69 -5.74
CA ASN A 324 15.37 -6.83 -6.76
C ASN A 324 14.68 -5.44 -6.84
N ASP A 325 13.93 -5.05 -5.81
CA ASP A 325 13.39 -3.69 -5.67
C ASP A 325 14.55 -2.68 -5.70
N PRO A 326 14.62 -1.81 -6.73
CA PRO A 326 15.71 -0.86 -6.87
C PRO A 326 15.50 0.39 -5.99
N ASP A 327 14.26 0.64 -5.54
CA ASP A 327 13.84 1.89 -4.91
C ASP A 327 13.87 1.75 -3.38
N ILE A 328 13.27 0.68 -2.85
CA ILE A 328 13.17 0.36 -1.43
C ILE A 328 13.90 -0.94 -1.16
N SER A 329 14.77 -0.96 -0.15
CA SER A 329 15.45 -2.18 0.24
C SER A 329 14.48 -3.16 0.91
N PHE A 330 14.45 -4.42 0.44
CA PHE A 330 13.67 -5.49 1.08
C PHE A 330 14.00 -5.74 2.56
N ARG A 331 15.20 -5.30 3.00
CA ARG A 331 15.61 -5.32 4.41
C ARG A 331 14.70 -4.49 5.31
N LEU A 332 14.05 -3.45 4.78
CA LEU A 332 13.10 -2.64 5.54
C LEU A 332 11.82 -3.44 5.85
N SER A 333 11.38 -4.31 4.94
CA SER A 333 10.25 -5.21 5.23
C SER A 333 10.63 -6.33 6.19
N GLU A 334 11.87 -6.82 6.15
CA GLU A 334 12.40 -7.71 7.19
C GLU A 334 12.44 -7.03 8.57
N ALA A 335 12.79 -5.74 8.62
CA ALA A 335 12.79 -4.96 9.86
C ALA A 335 11.36 -4.75 10.40
N VAL A 336 10.39 -4.45 9.53
CA VAL A 336 8.96 -4.39 9.91
C VAL A 336 8.52 -5.74 10.49
N TYR A 337 8.78 -6.84 9.78
CA TYR A 337 8.42 -8.18 10.27
C TYR A 337 9.06 -8.50 11.62
N ALA A 338 10.37 -8.25 11.77
CA ALA A 338 11.08 -8.52 13.02
C ALA A 338 10.49 -7.71 14.19
N GLY A 339 10.15 -6.44 13.98
CA GLY A 339 9.50 -5.61 15.00
C GLY A 339 8.08 -6.06 15.39
N LEU A 340 7.38 -6.78 14.50
CA LEU A 340 6.09 -7.39 14.82
C LEU A 340 6.26 -8.75 15.50
N GLU A 341 7.21 -9.57 15.03
CA GLU A 341 7.55 -10.87 15.61
C GLU A 341 7.89 -10.77 17.10
N THR A 342 8.56 -9.69 17.52
CA THR A 342 8.87 -9.47 18.95
C THR A 342 7.64 -9.40 19.86
N LEU A 343 6.46 -9.03 19.34
CA LEU A 343 5.23 -8.97 20.14
C LEU A 343 4.65 -10.35 20.44
N PHE A 344 5.06 -11.39 19.72
CA PHE A 344 4.64 -12.76 19.95
C PHE A 344 5.57 -13.50 20.91
N LEU A 345 6.81 -13.02 21.13
CA LEU A 345 7.83 -13.74 21.92
C LEU A 345 7.48 -13.94 23.42
N GLY A 346 6.39 -13.35 23.91
CA GLY A 346 5.89 -13.53 25.28
C GLY A 346 4.54 -14.27 25.38
N ASP A 347 3.93 -14.65 24.26
CA ASP A 347 2.62 -15.29 24.24
C ASP A 347 2.75 -16.83 24.39
N GLU A 348 1.81 -17.46 25.10
CA GLU A 348 1.78 -18.92 25.21
C GLU A 348 1.37 -19.57 23.88
N ASN A 349 1.99 -20.72 23.54
CA ASN A 349 1.67 -21.53 22.37
C ASN A 349 1.91 -20.88 20.99
N VAL A 350 2.86 -19.95 20.89
CA VAL A 350 3.24 -19.29 19.62
C VAL A 350 3.91 -20.28 18.67
N VAL A 351 3.51 -20.22 17.39
CA VAL A 351 4.10 -21.01 16.31
C VAL A 351 4.86 -20.08 15.37
N ALA A 352 6.18 -20.24 15.30
CA ALA A 352 7.04 -19.56 14.34
C ALA A 352 7.53 -20.54 13.27
N SER A 353 7.52 -20.13 12.01
CA SER A 353 8.08 -20.89 10.89
C SER A 353 9.04 -20.03 10.08
N GLU A 354 10.17 -20.62 9.68
CA GLU A 354 11.10 -20.02 8.73
C GLU A 354 11.36 -21.04 7.62
N GLU A 355 10.92 -20.72 6.41
CA GLU A 355 11.13 -21.52 5.23
C GLU A 355 11.96 -20.73 4.22
N ARG A 356 13.09 -21.29 3.81
CA ARG A 356 13.70 -20.89 2.54
C ARG A 356 13.00 -21.64 1.43
N ARG A 357 11.95 -21.07 0.87
CA ARG A 357 11.21 -21.64 -0.27
C ARG A 357 12.13 -21.64 -1.49
N THR A 358 12.83 -22.75 -1.68
CA THR A 358 13.41 -23.13 -2.96
C THR A 358 12.31 -23.78 -3.78
N ILE A 359 12.18 -23.39 -5.05
CA ILE A 359 11.49 -24.22 -6.05
C ILE A 359 12.05 -25.63 -5.88
N HIS A 360 11.16 -26.63 -5.73
CA HIS A 360 11.49 -28.04 -5.52
C HIS A 360 12.79 -28.47 -6.23
N GLY A 361 13.74 -29.02 -5.47
CA GLY A 361 14.98 -29.61 -6.00
C GLY A 361 16.19 -29.28 -5.14
N GLY A 362 16.84 -30.30 -4.59
CA GLY A 362 17.99 -30.21 -3.68
C GLY A 362 19.29 -29.64 -4.25
N GLU A 363 19.25 -28.84 -5.32
CA GLU A 363 20.43 -28.15 -5.83
C GLU A 363 20.57 -26.74 -5.23
N ARG A 364 21.32 -26.70 -4.14
CA ARG A 364 22.19 -25.59 -3.70
C ARG A 364 21.72 -24.17 -4.04
N VAL A 365 21.04 -23.62 -3.05
CA VAL A 365 21.02 -22.24 -2.53
C VAL A 365 22.31 -21.43 -2.77
N LYS A 366 22.64 -21.11 -4.03
CA LYS A 366 23.67 -20.09 -4.33
C LYS A 366 23.16 -18.88 -5.10
N ARG A 367 21.95 -18.92 -5.71
CA ARG A 367 21.42 -17.78 -6.49
C ARG A 367 19.89 -17.58 -6.50
N GLY A 368 19.12 -18.04 -5.51
CA GLY A 368 17.66 -17.77 -5.55
C GLY A 368 16.75 -18.33 -4.45
N ALA A 369 17.15 -18.30 -3.17
CA ALA A 369 16.19 -18.61 -2.09
C ALA A 369 15.17 -17.46 -1.94
N PHE A 370 13.88 -17.80 -2.02
CA PHE A 370 12.78 -16.97 -1.52
C PHE A 370 12.72 -17.17 0.00
N ALA A 371 12.54 -16.10 0.76
CA ALA A 371 12.43 -16.19 2.22
C ALA A 371 10.96 -16.09 2.60
N TYR A 372 10.44 -17.10 3.28
CA TYR A 372 9.14 -17.07 3.92
C TYR A 372 9.35 -17.20 5.42
N ARG A 373 8.78 -16.28 6.19
CA ARG A 373 8.76 -16.32 7.65
C ARG A 373 7.34 -16.09 8.11
N SER A 374 6.90 -16.78 9.15
CA SER A 374 5.60 -16.50 9.76
C SER A 374 5.64 -16.70 11.26
N VAL A 375 4.80 -15.93 11.95
CA VAL A 375 4.54 -16.06 13.37
C VAL A 375 3.03 -15.97 13.60
N GLU A 376 2.50 -16.83 14.45
CA GLU A 376 1.08 -16.94 14.75
C GLU A 376 0.89 -17.29 16.23
N ASP A 377 -0.17 -16.75 16.85
CA ASP A 377 -0.56 -17.12 18.21
C ASP A 377 -1.27 -18.48 18.26
N GLY A 378 -1.29 -19.12 19.45
CA GLY A 378 -1.80 -20.48 19.58
C GLY A 378 -3.27 -20.66 19.22
N ASP A 379 -4.08 -19.61 19.40
CA ASP A 379 -5.50 -19.57 19.03
C ASP A 379 -5.74 -19.09 17.59
N ARG A 380 -4.68 -18.73 16.85
CA ARG A 380 -4.71 -18.32 15.44
C ARG A 380 -5.53 -17.06 15.18
N MET A 381 -5.60 -16.18 16.18
CA MET A 381 -6.28 -14.89 16.09
C MET A 381 -5.37 -13.83 15.48
N ARG A 382 -4.07 -13.89 15.74
CA ARG A 382 -3.08 -12.97 15.19
C ARG A 382 -2.02 -13.74 14.42
N SER A 383 -1.75 -13.29 13.20
CA SER A 383 -0.63 -13.81 12.43
C SER A 383 0.07 -12.74 11.61
N VAL A 384 1.37 -12.92 11.45
CA VAL A 384 2.20 -12.09 10.58
C VAL A 384 3.02 -13.02 9.69
N GLU A 385 2.96 -12.84 8.39
CA GLU A 385 3.82 -13.52 7.42
C GLU A 385 4.67 -12.52 6.64
N LEU A 386 5.87 -12.95 6.23
CA LEU A 386 6.78 -12.23 5.36
C LEU A 386 7.17 -13.13 4.19
N GLU A 387 7.00 -12.63 2.97
CA GLU A 387 7.39 -13.31 1.73
C GLU A 387 8.31 -12.41 0.89
N ILE A 388 9.59 -12.77 0.80
CA ILE A 388 10.57 -12.10 -0.06
C ILE A 388 10.65 -12.83 -1.40
N VAL A 389 10.16 -12.18 -2.45
CA VAL A 389 10.21 -12.71 -3.82
C VAL A 389 11.47 -12.28 -4.55
N ARG A 390 11.95 -13.07 -5.52
CA ARG A 390 13.22 -12.77 -6.21
C ARG A 390 13.13 -11.57 -7.16
N TYR A 391 11.99 -11.41 -7.82
CA TYR A 391 11.79 -10.48 -8.92
C TYR A 391 10.50 -9.67 -8.75
N GLY A 392 10.29 -8.68 -9.62
CA GLY A 392 9.09 -7.83 -9.66
C GLY A 392 9.39 -6.35 -9.42
N GLY A 393 10.60 -6.03 -8.95
CA GLY A 393 10.99 -4.64 -8.65
C GLY A 393 10.01 -3.96 -7.69
N HIS A 394 10.01 -2.62 -7.70
CA HIS A 394 9.16 -1.85 -6.79
C HIS A 394 7.67 -1.86 -7.16
N ASN A 395 7.37 -1.80 -8.47
CA ASN A 395 6.04 -1.48 -8.97
C ASN A 395 5.30 -2.66 -9.61
N GLU A 396 6.02 -3.60 -10.21
CA GLU A 396 5.38 -4.70 -10.96
C GLU A 396 4.93 -5.83 -10.02
N VAL A 397 5.68 -6.08 -8.95
CA VAL A 397 5.45 -7.16 -7.97
C VAL A 397 4.03 -7.17 -7.40
N VAL A 398 3.38 -6.00 -7.32
CA VAL A 398 2.01 -5.84 -6.79
C VAL A 398 0.98 -6.62 -7.61
N GLY A 399 1.18 -6.68 -8.93
CA GLY A 399 0.30 -7.39 -9.85
C GLY A 399 0.68 -8.85 -10.08
N TRP A 400 1.60 -9.41 -9.28
CA TRP A 400 2.08 -10.77 -9.46
C TRP A 400 1.27 -11.81 -8.67
N SER A 401 1.41 -13.07 -9.07
CA SER A 401 0.66 -14.19 -8.50
C SER A 401 0.84 -14.34 -6.99
N GLN A 402 2.00 -13.99 -6.43
CA GLN A 402 2.25 -14.08 -4.99
C GLN A 402 1.35 -13.15 -4.19
N VAL A 403 1.07 -11.94 -4.72
CA VAL A 403 0.10 -11.02 -4.11
C VAL A 403 -1.31 -11.58 -4.22
N SER A 404 -1.67 -12.12 -5.40
CA SER A 404 -2.97 -12.78 -5.57
C SER A 404 -3.15 -14.00 -4.64
N LEU A 405 -2.07 -14.75 -4.37
CA LEU A 405 -2.07 -15.85 -3.41
C LEU A 405 -2.24 -15.33 -1.97
N ALA A 406 -1.56 -14.24 -1.59
CA ALA A 406 -1.74 -13.61 -0.28
C ALA A 406 -3.20 -13.15 -0.06
N VAL A 407 -3.81 -12.51 -1.07
CA VAL A 407 -5.24 -12.12 -1.05
C VAL A 407 -6.15 -13.35 -0.89
N ARG A 408 -5.87 -14.43 -1.62
CA ARG A 408 -6.66 -15.67 -1.51
C ARG A 408 -6.47 -16.37 -0.17
N ARG A 409 -5.28 -16.30 0.44
CA ARG A 409 -5.03 -16.81 1.80
C ARG A 409 -5.84 -16.02 2.82
N ALA A 410 -5.84 -14.69 2.73
CA ALA A 410 -6.64 -13.80 3.59
C ALA A 410 -8.13 -14.19 3.56
N PHE A 411 -8.72 -14.38 2.37
CA PHE A 411 -10.14 -14.77 2.26
C PHE A 411 -10.47 -16.21 2.68
N LYS A 412 -9.49 -17.12 2.71
CA LYS A 412 -9.71 -18.51 3.14
C LYS A 412 -9.51 -18.70 4.64
N GLY A 413 -8.80 -17.78 5.30
CA GLY A 413 -8.23 -18.00 6.62
C GLY A 413 -7.11 -19.06 6.62
N VAL A 414 -6.48 -19.27 7.77
CA VAL A 414 -5.26 -20.08 7.95
C VAL A 414 -5.47 -21.61 7.67
N LYS A 415 -6.71 -22.06 7.43
CA LYS A 415 -7.09 -23.49 7.55
C LYS A 415 -7.00 -24.38 6.28
N SER A 416 -6.32 -24.05 5.18
CA SER A 416 -6.38 -24.98 4.01
C SER A 416 -5.18 -25.05 3.06
N LEU A 417 -3.97 -25.29 3.57
CA LEU A 417 -2.99 -25.99 2.73
C LEU A 417 -3.34 -27.47 2.73
N ARG A 418 -3.72 -27.99 1.55
CA ARG A 418 -3.90 -29.44 1.38
C ARG A 418 -2.54 -30.11 1.53
N PRO A 419 -2.44 -31.32 2.12
CA PRO A 419 -1.23 -32.11 1.99
C PRO A 419 -0.86 -32.23 0.51
N GLY A 420 0.44 -32.24 0.21
CA GLY A 420 0.95 -32.36 -1.16
C GLY A 420 0.40 -33.62 -1.83
N LEU A 421 0.44 -33.66 -3.16
CA LEU A 421 0.00 -34.85 -3.91
C LEU A 421 0.91 -36.06 -3.67
N ASP A 422 2.09 -35.86 -3.07
CA ASP A 422 3.12 -36.89 -2.83
C ASP A 422 3.11 -37.44 -1.38
N VAL A 423 2.03 -37.22 -0.61
CA VAL A 423 1.85 -37.88 0.70
C VAL A 423 0.93 -39.09 0.53
N GLU A 424 1.47 -40.13 -0.12
CA GLU A 424 1.02 -41.53 0.00
C GLU A 424 2.10 -42.37 0.68
#